data_AF-A0A9W6J4C1-F1
#
_entry.id   AF-A0A9W6J4C1-F1
#
_cell.length_a   1.000
_cell.length_b   1.000
_cell.length_c   1.000
_cell.angle_alpha   90.00
_cell.angle_beta   90.00
_cell.angle_gamma   90.00
#
_symmetry.space_group_name_H-M   'P 1'
#
loop_
_entity.id
_entity.type
_entity.pdbx_description
1 polymer ?
#
loop_
_entity_poly.entity_id
_entity_poly.type
_entity_poly.pdbx_seq_one_letter_code
_entity_poly.pdbx_strand_id
1 'polypeptide(L)' 'MDAKTTAQALICVSEDSREAVDTTVDRAGAAGGVADPSPIQDFGFIYARSDEDPDAHIREVIWMDPTAINADVASPAQN' A
#
# COMPACT_ATOMS: atom_id res chain seq x y z
N MET A 1 10.65 20.98 -5.33
CA MET A 1 10.14 19.95 -6.23
C MET A 1 8.73 19.64 -5.76
N ASP A 2 7.74 19.52 -6.66
CA ASP A 2 6.32 19.37 -6.33
C ASP A 2 5.85 17.96 -6.74
N ALA A 3 5.35 17.17 -5.78
CA ALA A 3 4.91 15.79 -6.00
C ALA A 3 3.71 15.68 -6.97
N LYS A 4 2.90 16.73 -7.12
CA LYS A 4 1.78 16.78 -8.08
C LYS A 4 2.25 16.92 -9.53
N THR A 5 3.49 17.38 -9.75
CA THR A 5 4.05 17.62 -11.10
C THR A 5 5.20 16.69 -11.46
N THR A 6 5.79 15.99 -10.49
CA THR A 6 6.87 15.03 -10.72
C THR A 6 6.79 13.92 -9.67
N ALA A 7 6.50 12.69 -10.12
CA ALA A 7 6.53 11.51 -9.25
C ALA A 7 7.97 11.25 -8.79
N GLN A 8 8.20 11.28 -7.47
CA GLN A 8 9.55 11.11 -6.90
C GLN A 8 9.79 9.68 -6.41
N ALA A 9 8.82 9.11 -5.69
CA ALA A 9 8.86 7.75 -5.17
C ALA A 9 7.43 7.28 -4.87
N LEU A 10 7.20 5.97 -4.93
CA LEU A 10 6.01 5.31 -4.43
C LEU A 10 6.41 4.51 -3.19
N ILE A 11 5.84 4.85 -2.03
CA ILE A 11 6.13 4.17 -0.78
C ILE A 11 5.05 3.13 -0.55
N CYS A 12 5.44 1.86 -0.42
CA CYS A 12 4.53 0.76 -0.13
C CYS A 12 4.81 0.24 1.30
N VAL A 13 3.78 0.21 2.15
CA VAL A 13 3.85 -0.27 3.54
C VAL A 13 3.00 -1.51 3.69
N SER A 14 3.60 -2.59 4.19
CA SER A 14 2.88 -3.83 4.47
C SER A 14 2.20 -3.81 5.83
N GLU A 15 0.98 -4.33 5.91
CA GLU A 15 0.20 -4.51 7.15
C GLU A 15 -0.15 -5.99 7.37
N ASP A 16 -0.44 -6.35 8.62
CA ASP A 16 -0.65 -7.75 9.03
C ASP A 16 -2.04 -8.30 8.71
N SER A 17 -3.00 -7.43 8.40
CA SER A 17 -4.40 -7.80 8.10
C SER A 17 -5.08 -6.80 7.17
N ARG A 18 -6.19 -7.19 6.53
CA ARG A 18 -7.02 -6.29 5.71
C ARG A 18 -7.55 -5.12 6.57
N GLU A 19 -7.97 -5.41 7.79
CA GLU A 19 -8.48 -4.42 8.73
C GLU A 19 -7.39 -3.41 9.16
N ALA A 20 -6.13 -3.86 9.25
CA ALA A 20 -5.00 -2.97 9.52
C ALA A 20 -4.72 -2.02 8.34
N VAL A 21 -4.82 -2.51 7.09
CA VAL A 21 -4.77 -1.64 5.90
C VAL A 21 -5.84 -0.56 5.97
N ASP A 22 -7.08 -0.95 6.29
CA ASP A 22 -8.19 -0.01 6.40
C ASP A 22 -7.94 1.04 7.48
N THR A 23 -7.52 0.59 8.66
CA THR A 23 -7.23 1.48 9.79
C THR A 23 -6.12 2.47 9.47
N THR A 24 -5.08 2.04 8.76
CA THR A 24 -3.94 2.91 8.39
C THR A 24 -4.36 3.97 7.38
N VAL A 25 -5.15 3.62 6.37
CA VAL A 25 -5.65 4.59 5.36
C VAL A 25 -6.66 5.57 5.98
N ASP A 26 -7.57 5.07 6.82
CA ASP A 26 -8.54 5.94 7.50
C ASP A 26 -7.84 6.94 8.44
N ARG A 27 -6.78 6.52 9.11
CA ARG A 27 -5.92 7.41 9.93
C ARG A 27 -5.20 8.45 9.08
N ALA A 28 -4.71 8.07 7.89
CA ALA A 28 -4.07 9.01 6.98
C ALA A 28 -5.06 10.09 6.49
N GLY A 29 -6.28 9.69 6.14
CA GLY A 29 -7.37 10.61 5.81
C GLY A 29 -7.72 11.55 6.98
N ALA A 30 -7.86 11.02 8.19
CA ALA A 30 -8.15 11.82 9.38
C ALA A 30 -7.02 12.80 9.76
N ALA A 31 -5.77 12.52 9.37
CA ALA A 31 -4.61 13.37 9.61
C ALA A 31 -4.46 14.53 8.60
N GLY A 32 -5.41 14.67 7.66
CA GLY A 32 -5.39 15.72 6.63
C GLY A 32 -4.92 15.26 5.25
N GLY A 33 -4.68 13.95 5.07
CA GLY A 33 -4.49 13.34 3.77
C GLY A 33 -5.80 13.03 3.06
N VAL A 34 -5.70 12.44 1.86
CA VAL A 34 -6.84 11.90 1.10
C VAL A 34 -6.78 10.39 1.17
N ALA A 35 -7.84 9.77 1.69
CA ALA A 35 -8.01 8.32 1.62
C ALA A 35 -8.47 7.92 0.21
N ASP A 36 -7.91 6.82 -0.30
CA ASP A 36 -8.24 6.19 -1.58
C ASP A 36 -8.24 7.13 -2.80
N PRO A 37 -7.14 7.86 -3.08
CA PRO A 37 -7.01 8.64 -4.31
C PRO A 37 -6.99 7.75 -5.57
N SER A 38 -6.68 6.45 -5.42
CA SER A 38 -6.76 5.45 -6.48
C SER A 38 -7.73 4.31 -6.13
N PRO A 39 -8.22 3.54 -7.13
CA PRO A 39 -9.10 2.40 -6.86
C PRO A 39 -8.44 1.37 -5.93
N ILE A 40 -9.22 0.84 -4.99
CA ILE A 40 -8.81 -0.25 -4.11
C ILE A 40 -8.43 -1.47 -4.94
N GLN A 41 -7.28 -2.06 -4.62
CA GLN A 41 -6.78 -3.27 -5.26
C GLN A 41 -7.12 -4.47 -4.39
N ASP A 42 -8.20 -5.19 -4.72
CA ASP A 42 -8.57 -6.45 -4.06
C ASP A 42 -8.48 -7.61 -5.07
N PHE A 43 -7.41 -8.39 -4.96
CA PHE A 43 -7.16 -9.58 -5.77
C PHE A 43 -7.35 -10.87 -4.97
N GLY A 44 -8.04 -10.81 -3.82
CA GLY A 44 -8.21 -11.94 -2.91
C GLY A 44 -6.99 -12.18 -2.02
N PHE A 45 -5.87 -12.58 -2.62
CA PHE A 45 -4.59 -12.84 -1.93
C PHE A 45 -3.76 -11.57 -1.68
N ILE A 46 -4.04 -10.49 -2.40
CA ILE A 46 -3.50 -9.15 -2.18
C ILE A 46 -4.67 -8.21 -1.93
N TYR A 47 -4.54 -7.40 -0.88
CA TYR A 47 -5.44 -6.30 -0.58
C TYR A 47 -4.61 -5.03 -0.41
N ALA A 48 -4.78 -4.04 -1.26
CA ALA A 48 -4.07 -2.77 -1.14
C ALA A 48 -5.01 -1.58 -1.28
N ARG A 49 -4.74 -0.55 -0.49
CA ARG A 49 -5.37 0.77 -0.55
C ARG A 49 -4.28 1.83 -0.70
N SER A 50 -4.66 3.00 -1.19
CA SER A 50 -3.76 4.13 -1.32
C SER A 50 -4.19 5.29 -0.44
N ASP A 51 -3.25 6.12 -0.06
CA ASP A 51 -3.51 7.42 0.55
C ASP A 51 -2.59 8.48 -0.05
N GLU A 52 -3.08 9.73 -0.12
CA GLU A 52 -2.29 10.91 -0.46
C GLU A 52 -2.01 11.68 0.84
N ASP A 53 -0.74 11.89 1.18
CA ASP A 53 -0.38 12.73 2.32
C ASP A 53 -0.58 14.23 2.01
N PRO A 54 -0.56 15.13 3.02
CA PRO A 54 -0.71 16.57 2.78
C PRO A 54 0.33 17.19 1.83
N ASP A 55 1.47 16.52 1.63
CA ASP A 55 2.54 16.92 0.71
C ASP A 55 2.31 16.38 -0.72
N ALA A 56 1.15 15.76 -0.96
CA ALA A 56 0.72 15.15 -2.21
C ALA A 56 1.53 13.93 -2.67
N HIS A 57 2.18 13.23 -1.74
CA HIS A 57 2.77 11.92 -2.03
C HIS A 57 1.72 10.83 -1.96
N ILE A 58 1.69 9.98 -2.99
CA ILE A 58 0.90 8.76 -2.97
C ILE A 58 1.68 7.68 -2.24
N ARG A 59 1.02 7.05 -1.26
CA ARG A 59 1.50 5.88 -0.54
C ARG A 59 0.52 4.73 -0.75
N GLU A 60 1.03 3.51 -0.85
CA GLU A 60 0.22 2.30 -0.88
C GLU A 60 0.38 1.54 0.43
N VAL A 61 -0.73 1.07 0.97
CA VAL A 61 -0.79 0.22 2.15
C VAL A 61 -1.33 -1.12 1.70
N ILE A 62 -0.54 -2.18 1.87
CA ILE A 62 -0.80 -3.50 1.31
C ILE A 62 -0.84 -4.56 2.40
N TRP A 63 -1.80 -5.47 2.29
CA TRP A 63 -1.81 -6.75 2.98
C TRP A 63 -1.71 -7.86 1.93
N MET A 64 -0.93 -8.88 2.26
CA MET A 64 -0.82 -10.09 1.45
C MET A 64 -1.11 -11.29 2.32
N ASP A 65 -1.91 -12.23 1.80
CA ASP A 65 -2.21 -13.47 2.50
C ASP A 65 -0.90 -14.26 2.72
N PRO A 66 -0.52 -14.56 3.98
CA PRO A 66 0.71 -15.29 4.28
C PRO A 66 0.74 -16.71 3.68
N THR A 67 -0.42 -17.29 3.36
CA THR A 67 -0.52 -18.57 2.65
C THR A 67 -0.12 -18.45 1.17
N ALA A 68 -0.31 -17.26 0.56
CA ALA A 68 0.10 -16.95 -0.80
C ALA A 68 1.61 -16.65 -0.92
N ILE A 69 2.26 -16.23 0.17
CA ILE A 69 3.70 -15.94 0.21
C ILE A 69 4.55 -17.19 -0.05
N ASN A 70 4.00 -18.40 0.13
CA ASN A 70 4.73 -19.67 0.00
C ASN A 70 4.87 -20.21 -1.44
N ALA A 71 4.46 -19.46 -2.47
CA ALA A 71 4.57 -19.93 -3.86
C ALA A 71 5.89 -19.55 -4.57
N ASP A 72 6.67 -18.56 -4.08
CA ASP A 72 7.87 -18.09 -4.79
C ASP A 72 9.08 -17.70 -3.90
N VAL A 73 8.94 -17.68 -2.56
CA VAL A 73 10.09 -17.43 -1.65
C VAL A 73 10.91 -18.70 -1.34
N ALA A 74 10.59 -19.83 -1.98
CA ALA A 74 11.28 -21.11 -1.82
C ALA A 74 12.23 -21.45 -3.00
N SER A 75 12.77 -20.45 -3.68
CA SER A 75 13.90 -20.66 -4.60
C SER A 75 15.18 -19.99 -4.08
N PRO A 76 16.04 -20.70 -3.32
CA PRO A 76 17.44 -20.31 -3.21
C PRO A 76 18.18 -20.84 -4.45
N ALA A 77 18.18 -20.07 -5.55
CA ALA A 77 19.03 -20.41 -6.70
C ALA A 77 19.34 -19.16 -7.53
N GLN A 78 20.37 -18.44 -7.13
CA GLN A 78 21.25 -17.76 -8.08
C GLN A 78 22.57 -18.56 -8.09
N ASN A 79 22.73 -19.39 -9.12
CA ASN A 79 24.01 -19.97 -9.56
C ASN A 79 24.53 -19.15 -10.73
#